data_AF-A0A9D8DA48-F1
#
_entry.id   AF-A0A9D8DA48-F1
#
_cell.length_a   1.000
_cell.length_b   1.000
_cell.length_c   1.000
_cell.angle_alpha   90.00
_cell.angle_beta   90.00
_cell.angle_gamma   90.00
#
_symmetry.space_group_name_H-M   'P 1'
#
loop_
_entity.id
_entity.type
_entity.pdbx_description
1 polymer ?
#
loop_
_entity_poly.entity_id
_entity_poly.type
_entity_poly.pdbx_seq_one_letter_code
_entity_poly.pdbx_strand_id
1 'polypeptide(L)' 'MKVLLIISDNCIEPILTNTATEIRVTIGLSHDFDQILDVTSGILDTEQIALLHRLWADDAFPRDFKRVEDELIISARE' A
#
# COMPACT_ATOMS: atom_id res chain seq x y z
N MET A 1 -1.85 -9.20 -11.23
CA MET A 1 -1.13 -8.10 -10.56
C MET A 1 -1.93 -7.73 -9.33
N LYS A 2 -1.37 -7.85 -8.12
CA LYS A 2 -2.07 -7.53 -6.86
C LYS A 2 -1.44 -6.29 -6.22
N VAL A 3 -2.25 -5.33 -5.76
CA VAL A 3 -1.78 -4.16 -5.00
C VAL A 3 -1.90 -4.46 -3.51
N LEU A 4 -0.81 -4.25 -2.78
CA LEU A 4 -0.70 -4.47 -1.34
C LEU A 4 -0.23 -3.17 -0.68
N LEU A 5 -0.94 -2.74 0.35
CA LEU A 5 -0.49 -1.69 1.26
C LEU A 5 0.04 -2.36 2.53
N ILE A 6 1.28 -2.09 2.89
CA ILE A 6 1.96 -2.70 4.03
C ILE A 6 2.25 -1.60 5.04
N ILE A 7 1.83 -1.79 6.29
CA ILE A 7 2.15 -0.89 7.39
C ILE A 7 3.20 -1.58 8.27
N SER A 8 4.35 -0.96 8.49
CA SER A 8 5.42 -1.45 9.37
C SER A 8 5.92 -0.33 10.28
N ASP A 9 6.09 -0.64 11.56
CA ASP A 9 6.65 0.29 12.54
C ASP A 9 8.11 0.65 12.26
N ASN A 10 8.80 -0.16 11.45
CA ASN A 10 10.21 0.03 11.10
C ASN A 10 10.41 0.82 9.79
N CYS A 11 9.33 1.22 9.12
CA CYS A 11 9.39 1.95 7.86
C CYS A 11 9.67 3.44 8.09
N ILE A 12 10.92 3.85 7.87
CA ILE A 12 11.39 5.25 8.02
C ILE A 12 10.93 6.12 6.85
N GLU A 13 10.92 5.56 5.64
CA GLU A 13 10.49 6.23 4.41
C GLU A 13 9.61 5.26 3.60
N PRO A 14 8.59 5.73 2.87
CA PRO A 14 7.77 4.87 2.02
C PRO A 14 8.61 4.14 0.98
N ILE A 15 8.27 2.87 0.72
CA ILE A 15 8.99 2.03 -0.24
C ILE A 15 8.01 1.39 -1.20
N LEU A 16 8.29 1.51 -2.50
CA LEU A 16 7.59 0.78 -3.55
C LEU A 16 8.44 -0.41 -4.01
N THR A 17 7.87 -1.61 -3.92
CA THR A 17 8.37 -2.81 -4.61
C THR A 17 7.39 -3.21 -5.70
N ASN A 18 7.81 -3.14 -6.96
CA ASN A 18 7.00 -3.51 -8.11
C ASN A 18 7.59 -4.74 -8.80
N THR A 19 6.87 -5.86 -8.71
CA THR A 19 7.23 -7.13 -9.33
C THR A 19 6.20 -7.50 -10.39
N ALA A 20 6.48 -8.54 -11.19
CA ALA A 20 5.54 -8.98 -12.22
C ALA A 20 4.17 -9.45 -11.67
N THR A 21 4.09 -9.81 -10.39
CA THR A 21 2.87 -10.36 -9.78
C THR A 21 2.25 -9.43 -8.74
N GLU A 22 3.06 -8.62 -8.06
CA GLU A 22 2.65 -7.80 -6.92
C GLU A 22 3.27 -6.40 -6.96
N ILE A 23 2.45 -5.41 -6.63
CA ILE A 23 2.83 -4.05 -6.27
C ILE A 23 2.68 -3.94 -4.76
N ARG A 24 3.79 -3.68 -4.05
CA ARG A 24 3.83 -3.52 -2.60
C ARG A 24 4.25 -2.11 -2.27
N VAL A 25 3.44 -1.41 -1.48
CA VAL A 25 3.76 -0.10 -0.94
C VAL A 25 3.86 -0.24 0.57
N THR A 26 5.07 -0.08 1.12
CA THR A 26 5.32 -0.14 2.56
C THR A 26 5.39 1.27 3.13
N ILE A 27 4.66 1.52 4.21
CA ILE A 27 4.62 2.79 4.93
C ILE A 27 4.75 2.60 6.44
N GLY A 28 5.19 3.65 7.13
CA GLY A 28 5.12 3.78 8.58
C GLY A 28 3.81 4.41 9.04
N LEU A 29 3.54 4.34 10.34
CA LEU A 29 2.32 4.89 10.96
C LEU A 29 2.19 6.42 10.86
N SER A 30 3.31 7.13 10.70
CA SER A 30 3.34 8.59 10.61
C SER A 30 3.22 9.11 9.17
N HIS A 31 3.21 8.23 8.16
CA HIS A 31 3.18 8.67 6.78
C HIS A 31 1.77 9.02 6.31
N ASP A 32 1.67 10.11 5.55
CA ASP A 32 0.45 10.48 4.84
C ASP A 32 0.43 9.94 3.40
N PHE A 33 -0.68 10.20 2.70
CA PHE A 33 -0.84 9.72 1.33
C PHE A 33 0.01 10.51 0.32
N ASP A 34 0.42 11.76 0.61
CA ASP A 34 1.27 12.52 -0.29
C ASP A 34 2.66 11.90 -0.36
N GLN A 35 3.21 11.45 0.77
CA GLN A 35 4.47 10.70 0.80
C GLN A 35 4.40 9.36 0.04
N ILE A 36 3.21 8.74 -0.04
CA ILE A 36 2.98 7.56 -0.87
C ILE A 36 2.99 7.93 -2.36
N LEU A 37 2.38 9.07 -2.72
CA LEU A 37 2.39 9.57 -4.09
C LEU A 37 3.82 9.88 -4.56
N ASP A 38 4.69 10.39 -3.69
CA ASP A 38 6.08 10.67 -4.03
C ASP A 38 6.84 9.43 -4.55
N VAL A 39 6.58 8.25 -3.97
CA VAL A 39 7.27 6.99 -4.35
C VAL A 39 6.53 6.18 -5.43
N THR A 40 5.28 6.52 -5.73
CA THR A 40 4.46 5.81 -6.73
C THR A 40 4.30 6.59 -8.03
N SER A 41 4.51 7.90 -8.02
CA SER A 41 4.41 8.77 -9.18
C SER A 41 5.33 8.33 -10.31
N GLY A 42 4.77 8.23 -11.52
CA GLY A 42 5.51 7.80 -12.72
C GLY A 42 5.84 6.31 -12.77
N ILE A 43 5.49 5.53 -11.75
CA ILE A 43 5.71 4.07 -11.69
C ILE A 43 4.37 3.32 -11.74
N LEU A 44 3.38 3.78 -10.98
CA LEU A 44 2.04 3.19 -10.95
C LEU A 44 1.09 3.94 -11.90
N ASP A 45 0.15 3.20 -12.49
CA ASP A 45 -0.93 3.79 -13.27
C ASP A 45 -2.06 4.33 -12.36
N THR A 46 -2.99 5.08 -12.95
CA THR A 46 -4.09 5.72 -12.21
C THR A 46 -5.01 4.71 -11.51
N GLU A 47 -5.22 3.52 -12.08
CA GLU A 47 -6.07 2.49 -11.48
C GLU A 47 -5.41 1.88 -10.24
N GLN A 48 -4.10 1.63 -10.32
CA GLN A 48 -3.28 1.16 -9.21
C GLN A 48 -3.22 2.17 -8.06
N ILE A 49 -3.04 3.45 -8.37
CA ILE A 49 -3.06 4.54 -7.38
C ILE A 49 -4.45 4.66 -6.74
N ALA A 50 -5.53 4.58 -7.52
CA ALA A 50 -6.89 4.63 -7.00
C ALA A 50 -7.19 3.44 -6.08
N LEU A 51 -6.74 2.24 -6.42
CA LEU A 51 -6.86 1.06 -5.57
C LEU A 51 -6.07 1.23 -4.27
N LEU A 52 -4.83 1.72 -4.34
CA LEU A 52 -4.00 1.99 -3.17
C LEU A 52 -4.65 3.01 -2.22
N HIS A 53 -5.23 4.08 -2.76
CA HIS A 53 -5.97 5.08 -1.99
C HIS A 53 -7.19 4.46 -1.28
N ARG A 54 -7.93 3.57 -1.95
CA ARG A 54 -9.04 2.84 -1.32
C ARG A 54 -8.57 1.93 -0.19
N LEU A 55 -7.44 1.23 -0.36
CA LEU A 55 -6.86 0.43 0.73
C LEU A 55 -6.50 1.29 1.95
N TRP A 56 -5.99 2.50 1.72
CA TRP A 56 -5.55 3.44 2.74
C TRP A 56 -6.71 4.10 3.51
N ALA A 57 -7.70 4.69 2.83
CA ALA A 57 -8.70 5.57 3.47
C ALA A 57 -10.17 5.16 3.29
N ASP A 58 -10.50 4.18 2.46
CA ASP A 58 -11.90 3.82 2.24
C ASP A 58 -12.35 2.73 3.22
N ASP A 59 -13.06 3.15 4.27
CA ASP A 59 -13.57 2.24 5.29
C ASP A 59 -14.69 1.31 4.80
N ALA A 60 -15.39 1.71 3.74
CA ALA A 60 -16.41 0.89 3.10
C ALA A 60 -15.80 -0.09 2.08
N PHE A 61 -14.55 0.11 1.67
CA PHE A 61 -13.89 -0.79 0.73
C PHE A 61 -13.58 -2.15 1.39
N PRO A 62 -13.98 -3.27 0.76
CA PRO A 62 -13.75 -4.59 1.31
C PRO A 62 -12.25 -4.93 1.30
N ARG A 63 -11.67 -5.02 2.50
CA ARG A 63 -10.25 -5.24 2.74
C ARG A 63 -10.02 -6.53 3.53
N ASP A 64 -8.92 -7.20 3.23
CA ASP A 64 -8.34 -8.24 4.06
C ASP A 64 -7.09 -7.73 4.75
N PHE A 65 -6.95 -8.13 6.00
CA PHE A 65 -5.86 -7.73 6.89
C PHE A 65 -5.10 -8.99 7.30
N LYS A 66 -3.80 -9.01 7.02
CA LYS A 66 -2.92 -10.11 7.43
C LYS A 66 -1.71 -9.55 8.15
N ARG A 67 -1.51 -9.98 9.39
CA ARG A 67 -0.30 -9.64 10.15
C ARG A 67 0.79 -10.68 9.93
N VAL A 68 1.99 -10.23 9.59
CA VAL A 68 3.19 -11.05 9.43
C VAL A 68 4.30 -10.33 10.18
N GLU A 69 4.74 -10.89 11.31
CA GLU A 69 5.73 -10.25 12.18
C GLU A 69 5.31 -8.82 12.59
N ASP A 70 6.13 -7.82 12.27
CA ASP A 70 5.88 -6.39 12.50
C ASP A 70 5.08 -5.71 11.38
N GLU A 71 4.75 -6.43 10.31
CA GLU A 71 4.01 -5.91 9.16
C GLU A 71 2.51 -6.20 9.25
N LEU A 72 1.69 -5.20 8.97
CA LEU A 72 0.27 -5.34 8.65
C LEU A 72 0.07 -5.19 7.15
N ILE A 73 -0.26 -6.29 6.49
CA ILE A 73 -0.54 -6.34 5.06
C ILE A 73 -2.05 -6.11 4.85
N ILE A 74 -2.38 -5.10 4.07
CA ILE A 74 -3.73 -4.72 3.67
C ILE A 74 -3.88 -5.00 2.17
N SER A 75 -4.92 -5.75 1.81
CA SER A 75 -5.23 -6.06 0.42
C SER A 75 -6.72 -6.00 0.14
N ALA A 76 -7.11 -5.86 -1.13
CA ALA A 76 -8.51 -5.98 -1.52
C ALA A 76 -9.00 -7.41 -1.25
N ARG A 77 -10.21 -7.53 -0.69
CA ARG A 77 -10.88 -8.81 -0.52
C ARG A 77 -11.46 -9.25 -1.87
N GLU A 78 -11.15 -10.48 -2.27
CA GLU A 78 -11.69 -11.11 -3.49
C GLU A 78 -13.13 -11.60 -3.31
#